data_AF-A0A235FA27-F1
#
_entry.id   AF-A0A235FA27-F1
#
_cell.length_a   1.000
_cell.length_b   1.000
_cell.length_c   1.000
_cell.angle_alpha   90.00
_cell.angle_beta   90.00
_cell.angle_gamma   90.00
#
_symmetry.space_group_name_H-M   'P 1'
#
loop_
_entity.id
_entity.type
_entity.pdbx_description
1 polymer ?
#
loop_
_entity_poly.entity_id
_entity_poly.type
_entity_poly.pdbx_seq_one_letter_code
_entity_poly.pdbx_strand_id
1 'polypeptide(L)' 'MLNDALIHYKRFNKSLFRGYNMNEVDEFLDTVMKDYTYLEHVLVKENDILKKEIEQLRGRQMWQRK' A
#
# COMPACT_ATOMS: atom_id res chain seq x y z
N MET A 1 -2.72 -9.05 6.32
CA MET A 1 -2.19 -7.81 5.74
C MET A 1 -2.13 -6.76 6.83
N LEU A 2 -1.08 -5.93 6.85
CA LEU A 2 -1.11 -4.69 7.61
C LEU A 2 -2.22 -3.82 7.02
N ASN A 3 -3.06 -3.23 7.87
CA ASN A 3 -4.06 -2.25 7.44
C ASN A 3 -3.83 -0.94 8.19
N ASP A 4 -4.36 0.14 7.63
CA ASP A 4 -4.25 1.50 8.14
C ASP A 4 -4.58 1.58 9.65
N ALA A 5 -5.72 1.01 10.03
CA ALA A 5 -6.17 0.94 11.42
C ALA A 5 -5.14 0.25 12.34
N LEU A 6 -4.51 -0.85 11.92
CA LEU A 6 -3.53 -1.57 12.72
C LEU A 6 -2.27 -0.75 13.00
N ILE A 7 -1.88 0.13 12.08
CA ILE A 7 -0.74 1.04 12.29
C ILE A 7 -1.16 2.12 13.31
N HIS A 8 -2.32 2.75 13.12
CA HIS A 8 -2.84 3.80 14.03
C HIS A 8 -3.05 3.33 15.47
N TYR A 9 -3.57 2.11 15.68
CA TYR A 9 -3.90 1.61 17.02
C TYR A 9 -2.73 0.89 17.70
N LYS A 10 -1.56 0.79 17.06
CA LYS A 10 -0.41 0.09 17.64
C LYS A 10 0.17 0.91 18.80
N ARG A 11 -0.03 0.42 20.03
CA ARG A 11 0.61 0.98 21.22
C ARG A 11 1.93 0.28 21.51
N PHE A 12 2.99 1.05 21.72
CA PHE A 12 4.30 0.56 22.17
C PHE A 12 4.46 0.77 23.67
N ASN A 13 4.96 -0.24 24.38
CA ASN A 13 5.31 -0.11 25.78
C ASN A 13 6.59 0.72 25.91
N LYS A 14 6.54 1.80 26.70
CA LYS A 14 7.72 2.64 26.96
C LYS A 14 8.71 1.87 27.84
N SER A 15 9.93 1.68 27.36
CA SER A 15 11.02 1.06 28.13
C SER A 15 11.61 2.09 29.10
N LEU A 16 11.81 1.66 30.36
CA LEU A 16 12.23 2.52 31.48
C LEU A 16 13.69 3.00 31.41
N PHE A 17 14.54 2.39 30.57
CA PHE A 17 15.99 2.66 30.57
C PHE A 17 16.53 3.23 29.24
N ARG A 18 15.93 2.85 28.10
CA ARG A 18 16.22 3.33 26.74
C ARG A 18 15.04 2.99 25.83
N GLY A 19 14.68 3.88 24.91
CA GLY A 19 13.61 3.65 23.95
C GLY A 19 13.70 4.62 22.76
N TYR A 20 12.91 4.34 21.73
CA TYR A 20 12.74 5.27 20.62
C TYR A 20 12.02 6.53 21.10
N ASN A 21 12.34 7.67 20.46
CA ASN A 21 11.54 8.86 20.64
C ASN A 21 10.16 8.60 20.06
N MET A 22 9.13 8.55 20.91
CA MET A 22 7.78 8.19 20.47
C MET A 22 7.23 9.19 19.45
N ASN A 23 7.61 10.46 19.52
CA ASN A 23 7.19 11.45 18.52
C ASN A 23 7.79 11.15 17.14
N GLU A 24 9.07 10.76 17.09
CA GLU A 24 9.74 10.36 15.84
C GLU A 24 9.15 9.06 15.29
N VAL A 25 8.77 8.14 16.17
CA VAL A 25 8.06 6.91 15.78
C VAL A 25 6.69 7.25 15.19
N ASP A 26 5.92 8.11 15.84
CA ASP A 26 4.59 8.50 15.36
C ASP A 26 4.69 9.22 13.99
N GLU A 27 5.62 10.16 13.82
CA GLU A 27 5.87 10.84 12.54
C GLU A 27 6.29 9.87 11.41
N PHE A 28 7.11 8.88 11.75
CA PHE A 28 7.49 7.83 10.81
C PHE A 28 6.29 6.95 10.44
N LEU A 29 5.47 6.55 11.41
CA LEU A 29 4.28 5.73 11.17
C LEU A 29 3.23 6.47 10.32
N ASP A 30 3.04 7.77 10.51
CA ASP A 30 2.20 8.60 9.65
C ASP A 30 2.69 8.62 8.20
N THR A 31 4.00 8.60 7.98
CA THR A 31 4.60 8.54 6.64
C THR A 31 4.37 7.17 6.01
N VAL A 32 4.69 6.10 6.74
CA VAL A 32 4.46 4.72 6.28
C VAL A 32 3.00 4.52 5.89
N MET A 33 2.08 5.05 6.69
CA MET A 33 0.66 4.97 6.44
C MET A 33 0.22 5.65 5.14
N LYS A 34 0.72 6.86 4.86
CA LYS A 34 0.47 7.55 3.60
C LYS A 34 0.94 6.71 2.40
N ASP A 35 2.12 6.11 2.52
CA ASP A 35 2.68 5.29 1.44
C ASP A 35 1.86 4.02 1.21
N TYR A 36 1.44 3.34 2.28
CA TYR A 36 0.56 2.17 2.18
C TYR A 36 -0.80 2.53 1.55
N THR A 37 -1.39 3.64 1.97
CA THR A 37 -2.66 4.14 1.41
C THR A 37 -2.52 4.44 -0.08
N TYR A 38 -1.43 5.10 -0.48
CA TYR A 38 -1.15 5.38 -1.88
C TYR A 38 -0.96 4.10 -2.70
N LEU A 39 -0.18 3.15 -2.17
CA LEU A 39 0.06 1.87 -2.84
C LEU A 39 -1.25 1.10 -3.06
N GLU A 40 -2.10 1.00 -2.03
CA GLU A 40 -3.37 0.27 -2.11
C GLU A 40 -4.39 0.97 -3.01
N HIS A 41 -4.57 2.28 -2.86
CA HIS A 41 -5.66 2.97 -3.56
C HIS A 41 -5.30 3.47 -4.95
N VAL A 42 -4.02 3.70 -5.24
CA VAL A 42 -3.56 4.19 -6.53
C VAL A 42 -2.92 3.07 -7.32
N LEU A 43 -1.79 2.54 -6.83
CA LEU A 43 -0.96 1.63 -7.63
C LEU A 43 -1.63 0.29 -7.90
N VAL A 44 -2.28 -0.32 -6.90
CA VAL A 44 -2.98 -1.60 -7.08
C VAL A 44 -4.14 -1.45 -8.06
N LYS A 45 -4.93 -0.36 -7.93
CA LYS A 45 -6.05 -0.11 -8.85
C LYS A 45 -5.59 0.14 -10.28
N GLU A 46 -4.55 0.93 -10.46
CA GLU A 46 -3.96 1.21 -11.77
C GLU A 46 -3.43 -0.08 -12.41
N ASN A 47 -2.75 -0.93 -11.63
CA ASN A 47 -2.25 -2.21 -12.11
C ASN A 47 -3.38 -3.13 -12.61
N ASP A 48 -4.50 -3.18 -11.88
CA ASP A 48 -5.68 -3.96 -12.27
C ASP A 48 -6.33 -3.43 -13.56
N ILE A 49 -6.39 -2.11 -13.74
CA ILE A 49 -6.90 -1.48 -14.97
C ILE A 49 -6.00 -1.87 -16.15
N LEU A 50 -4.69 -1.69 -16.00
CA LEU A 50 -3.71 -1.98 -17.04
C LEU A 50 -3.72 -3.46 -17.44
N LYS A 51 -3.83 -4.37 -16.48
CA LYS A 51 -3.94 -5.81 -16.75
C LYS A 51 -5.17 -6.14 -17.59
N LYS A 52 -6.33 -5.58 -17.25
CA LYS A 52 -7.58 -5.77 -18.02
C LYS A 52 -7.45 -5.24 -19.44
N GLU A 53 -6.81 -4.09 -19.62
CA GLU A 53 -6.58 -3.51 -20.95
C GLU A 53 -5.66 -4.38 -21.80
N ILE A 54 -4.57 -4.89 -21.21
CA ILE A 54 -3.65 -5.85 -21.86
C ILE A 54 -4.41 -7.10 -22.32
N GLU A 55 -5.27 -7.67 -21.47
CA GLU A 55 -6.07 -8.85 -21.81
C GLU A 55 -7.02 -8.58 -22.99
N GLN A 56 -7.70 -7.44 -23.00
CA GLN A 56 -8.57 -7.03 -24.10
C GLN A 56 -7.81 -6.82 -25.41
N LEU A 57 -6.63 -6.22 -25.36
CA LEU A 57 -5.77 -6.02 -26.53
C LEU A 57 -5.26 -7.35 -27.08
N ARG A 58 -4.81 -8.27 -26.22
CA ARG A 58 -4.40 -9.62 -26.61
C ARG A 58 -5.54 -10.41 -27.25
N GLY A 59 -6.74 -10.32 -26.69
CA GLY A 59 -7.94 -10.91 -27.27
C GLY A 59 -8.21 -10.38 -28.68
N ARG A 60 -8.23 -9.05 -28.85
CA ARG A 60 -8.43 -8.39 -30.16
C ARG A 60 -7.38 -8.81 -31.20
N GLN A 61 -6.10 -8.87 -30.80
CA GLN A 61 -5.03 -9.32 -31.70
C GLN A 61 -5.20 -10.77 -32.14
N MET A 62 -5.68 -11.67 -31.27
CA MET A 62 -5.96 -13.06 -31.67
C MET A 62 -7.11 -13.16 -32.67
N TRP A 63 -8.17 -12.36 -32.52
CA TRP A 63 -9.30 -12.34 -33.45
C TRP A 63 -8.92 -11.81 -34.84
N GLN A 64 -7.95 -10.89 -34.94
CA GLN A 64 -7.48 -10.38 -36.23
C GLN A 64 -6.53 -11.33 -36.98
N ARG A 65 -6.05 -12.40 -36.34
CA ARG A 65 -5.14 -13.38 -36.95
C ARG A 65 -5.86 -14.66 -37.43
N LYS A 66 -7.17 -14.76 -37.24
CA LYS A 66 -8.06 -15.83 -37.72
C LYS A 66 -8.83 -15.38 -38.94
#